data_AF-A0A1V5QE15-F1
#
_entry.id   AF-A0A1V5QE15-F1
#
_cell.length_a   1.000
_cell.length_b   1.000
_cell.length_c   1.000
_cell.angle_alpha   90.00
_cell.angle_beta   90.00
_cell.angle_gamma   90.00
#
_symmetry.space_group_name_H-M   'P 1'
#
loop_
_entity.id
_entity.type
_entity.pdbx_description
1 polymer ?
#
loop_
_entity_poly.entity_id
_entity_poly.type
_entity_poly.pdbx_seq_one_letter_code
_entity_poly.pdbx_strand_id
1 'polypeptide(L)'
;MLDYLREYGFRLNLRELFHASYERTFKRTFLVLHAWEWTPLVIAAVWWSGANPWLAGAAIGWFQHLLADQLVNTPNKWAYSIIWRWRHGFDHKVSFPFHER
;
A
#
# COMPACT_ATOMS: atom_id res chain seq x y z
N MET A 1 -0.02 -9.02 -0.93
CA MET A 1 -0.32 -10.31 -0.25
C MET A 1 -1.73 -10.80 -0.60
N LEU A 2 -2.80 -10.04 -0.33
CA LEU A 2 -4.17 -10.39 -0.77
C LEU A 2 -4.32 -10.45 -2.31
N ASP A 3 -3.63 -9.55 -3.03
CA ASP A 3 -3.70 -9.45 -4.50
C ASP A 3 -3.17 -10.70 -5.18
N TYR A 4 -2.03 -11.20 -4.69
CA TYR A 4 -1.40 -12.42 -5.17
C TYR A 4 -2.21 -13.68 -4.82
N LEU A 5 -2.77 -13.76 -3.62
CA LEU A 5 -3.67 -14.84 -3.21
C LEU A 5 -4.93 -14.94 -4.10
N ARG A 6 -5.46 -13.79 -4.55
CA ARG A 6 -6.63 -13.74 -5.42
C ARG A 6 -6.31 -14.04 -6.90
N GLU A 7 -5.17 -13.56 -7.39
CA GLU A 7 -4.79 -13.71 -8.81
C GLU A 7 -4.11 -15.06 -9.10
N TYR A 8 -3.36 -15.63 -8.16
CA TYR A 8 -2.56 -16.86 -8.34
C TYR A 8 -2.97 -18.04 -7.42
N GLY A 9 -3.90 -17.83 -6.48
CA GLY A 9 -4.30 -18.83 -5.48
C GLY A 9 -3.33 -18.96 -4.29
N PHE A 10 -3.53 -19.95 -3.42
CA PHE A 10 -2.71 -20.21 -2.21
C PHE A 10 -1.34 -20.83 -2.52
N ARG A 11 -0.66 -20.34 -3.56
CA ARG A 11 0.70 -20.74 -3.92
C ARG A 11 1.63 -19.62 -3.50
N LEU A 12 1.99 -19.51 -2.22
CA LEU A 12 2.90 -18.48 -1.69
C LEU A 12 4.33 -18.67 -2.23
N ASN A 13 4.56 -18.39 -3.51
CA ASN A 13 5.89 -18.35 -4.09
C ASN A 13 6.42 -16.92 -3.98
N LEU A 14 7.27 -16.68 -2.99
CA LEU A 14 7.88 -15.36 -2.73
C LEU A 14 8.61 -14.81 -3.96
N ARG A 15 9.22 -15.67 -4.77
CA ARG A 15 9.95 -15.24 -5.97
C ARG A 15 9.00 -14.67 -7.03
N GLU A 16 7.84 -15.29 -7.24
CA GLU A 16 6.81 -14.79 -8.15
C GLU A 16 6.12 -13.54 -7.59
N LEU A 17 5.93 -13.45 -6.27
CA LEU A 17 5.41 -12.24 -5.63
C LEU A 17 6.33 -11.04 -5.89
N PHE A 18 7.64 -11.20 -5.66
CA PHE A 18 8.63 -10.14 -5.92
C PHE A 18 8.75 -9.85 -7.41
N HIS A 19 8.74 -10.86 -8.27
CA HIS A 19 8.80 -10.68 -9.72
C HIS A 19 7.55 -9.96 -10.25
N ALA A 20 6.34 -10.35 -9.85
CA ALA A 20 5.10 -9.68 -10.25
C ALA A 20 5.00 -8.24 -9.70
N SER A 21 5.55 -8.00 -8.50
CA SER A 21 5.64 -6.66 -7.91
C SER A 21 6.69 -5.78 -8.58
N TYR A 22 7.81 -6.35 -8.99
CA TYR A 22 8.88 -5.63 -9.68
C TYR A 22 8.50 -5.31 -11.12
N GLU A 23 8.00 -6.32 -11.84
CA GLU A 23 7.51 -6.20 -13.22
C GLU A 23 6.11 -5.56 -13.32
N ARG A 24 5.48 -5.25 -12.18
CA ARG A 24 4.15 -4.59 -12.08
C ARG A 24 3.08 -5.25 -12.96
N THR A 25 3.09 -6.57 -13.06
CA THR A 25 2.18 -7.34 -13.94
C THR A 25 0.77 -7.53 -13.35
N PHE A 26 0.50 -6.93 -12.18
CA PHE A 26 -0.79 -7.04 -11.52
C PHE A 26 -1.88 -6.32 -12.33
N LYS A 27 -2.98 -7.02 -12.61
CA LYS A 27 -4.19 -6.38 -13.17
C LYS A 27 -4.92 -5.55 -12.12
N ARG A 28 -4.90 -6.01 -10.86
CA ARG A 28 -5.55 -5.34 -9.73
C ARG A 28 -4.61 -5.17 -8.55
N THR A 29 -4.74 -4.06 -7.82
CA THR A 29 -3.89 -3.74 -6.66
C THR A 29 -4.71 -3.22 -5.50
N PHE A 30 -4.83 -4.02 -4.43
CA PHE A 30 -5.63 -3.69 -3.27
C PHE A 30 -4.82 -3.05 -2.14
N LEU A 31 -3.51 -3.35 -2.00
CA LEU A 31 -2.57 -2.93 -0.92
C LEU A 31 -3.27 -2.34 0.32
N VAL A 32 -3.99 -3.18 1.06
CA VAL A 32 -4.89 -2.71 2.13
C VAL A 32 -4.12 -2.00 3.24
N LEU A 33 -2.94 -2.52 3.62
CA LEU A 33 -2.09 -1.93 4.67
C LEU A 33 -1.37 -0.64 4.21
N HIS A 34 -1.41 -0.34 2.92
CA HIS A 34 -0.83 0.86 2.31
C HIS A 34 -1.95 1.81 1.93
N ALA A 35 -2.74 2.19 2.94
CA ALA A 35 -3.86 3.09 2.80
C ALA A 35 -3.70 4.26 3.77
N TRP A 36 -3.76 5.50 3.27
CA TRP A 36 -3.70 6.71 4.09
C TRP A 36 -4.87 6.79 5.09
N GLU A 37 -5.96 6.09 4.81
CA GLU A 37 -7.12 5.97 5.70
C GLU A 37 -6.78 5.29 7.04
N TRP A 38 -5.65 4.57 7.16
CA TRP A 38 -5.19 4.02 8.44
C TRP A 38 -4.52 5.05 9.35
N THR A 39 -4.03 6.17 8.82
CA THR A 39 -3.34 7.22 9.59
C THR A 39 -4.10 7.65 10.86
N PRO A 40 -5.40 8.00 10.82
CA PRO A 40 -6.13 8.38 12.04
C PRO A 40 -6.19 7.25 13.07
N LEU A 41 -6.30 6.00 12.64
CA LEU A 41 -6.34 4.84 13.55
C LEU A 41 -4.98 4.58 14.19
N VAL A 42 -3.89 4.73 13.43
CA VAL A 42 -2.52 4.62 13.95
C VAL A 42 -2.25 5.74 14.96
N ILE A 43 -2.62 6.98 14.66
CA ILE A 43 -2.47 8.11 15.59
C ILE A 43 -3.27 7.87 16.87
N ALA A 44 -4.53 7.43 16.76
CA ALA A 44 -5.37 7.12 17.91
C ALA A 44 -4.77 6.00 18.78
N ALA A 45 -4.21 4.95 18.16
CA ALA A 45 -3.53 3.87 18.86
C ALA A 45 -2.29 4.37 19.64
N VAL A 46 -1.47 5.21 19.03
CA VAL A 46 -0.32 5.83 19.72
C VAL A 46 -0.79 6.70 20.89
N TRP A 47 -1.84 7.50 20.70
CA TRP A 47 -2.40 8.35 21.75
C TRP A 47 -2.94 7.52 22.93
N TRP A 48 -3.76 6.51 22.67
CA TRP A 48 -4.32 5.64 23.71
C TRP A 48 -3.27 4.82 24.45
N SER A 49 -2.12 4.56 23.83
CA SER A 49 -1.00 3.88 24.49
C SER A 49 -0.20 4.79 25.45
N GLY A 50 -0.60 6.05 25.62
CA GLY A 50 0.18 7.04 26.38
C GLY A 50 1.46 7.44 25.66
N ALA A 51 1.43 7.48 24.32
CA ALA A 51 2.60 7.72 23.47
C ALA A 51 3.75 6.74 23.73
N ASN A 52 3.45 5.44 23.82
CA ASN A 52 4.46 4.40 23.98
C ASN A 52 5.53 4.55 22.86
N PRO A 53 6.83 4.66 23.22
CA PRO A 53 7.89 4.97 22.26
C PRO A 53 8.05 3.92 21.16
N TRP A 54 7.74 2.65 21.43
CA TRP A 54 7.77 1.59 20.43
C TRP A 54 6.66 1.75 19.39
N LEU A 55 5.44 2.06 19.84
CA LEU A 55 4.30 2.30 18.95
C LEU A 55 4.48 3.60 18.16
N ALA A 56 4.99 4.65 18.80
CA ALA A 56 5.31 5.90 18.14
C ALA A 56 6.40 5.70 17.05
N GLY A 57 7.48 4.97 17.37
CA GLY A 57 8.53 4.65 16.41
C GLY A 57 8.02 3.83 15.23
N ALA A 58 7.20 2.79 15.49
CA ALA A 58 6.57 1.99 14.44
C ALA A 58 5.63 2.82 13.56
N ALA A 59 4.84 3.73 14.15
CA ALA A 59 3.95 4.64 13.42
C ALA A 59 4.73 5.61 12.52
N ILE A 60 5.82 6.19 13.02
CA ILE A 60 6.69 7.08 12.24
C ILE A 60 7.31 6.31 11.06
N GLY A 61 7.88 5.13 11.32
CA GLY A 61 8.47 4.29 10.27
C GLY A 61 7.45 3.89 9.20
N TRP A 62 6.25 3.48 9.62
CA TRP A 62 5.15 3.17 8.70
C TRP A 62 4.72 4.39 7.86
N PHE A 63 4.62 5.57 8.48
CA PHE A 63 4.27 6.81 7.79
C PHE A 63 5.34 7.21 6.76
N GLN A 64 6.63 7.13 7.13
CA GLN A 64 7.74 7.40 6.21
C GLN A 64 7.76 6.41 5.04
N HIS A 65 7.54 5.13 5.32
CA HIS A 65 7.40 4.09 4.29
C HIS A 65 6.30 4.45 3.30
N LEU A 66 5.10 4.80 3.78
CA LEU A 66 3.96 5.13 2.93
C LEU A 66 4.18 6.43 2.13
N LEU A 67 4.85 7.42 2.72
CA LEU A 67 5.21 8.66 2.05
C LEU A 67 6.21 8.42 0.93
N ALA A 68 7.26 7.64 1.17
CA ALA A 68 8.23 7.27 0.15
C ALA A 68 7.56 6.53 -1.01
N ASP A 69 6.68 5.59 -0.68
CA ASP A 69 5.86 4.84 -1.63
C ASP A 69 4.99 5.77 -2.51
N GLN A 70 4.37 6.80 -1.92
CA GLN A 70 3.55 7.79 -2.63
C GLN A 70 4.37 8.70 -3.55
N LEU A 71 5.62 9.02 -3.20
CA LEU A 71 6.48 9.91 -3.96
C LEU A 71 7.22 9.19 -5.09
N VAL A 72 7.61 7.93 -4.88
CA VAL A 72 8.52 7.20 -5.78
C VAL A 72 7.79 6.24 -6.70
N ASN A 73 6.69 5.61 -6.26
CA ASN A 73 6.09 4.52 -7.05
C ASN A 73 5.10 4.98 -8.12
N THR A 74 4.55 6.19 -8.02
CA THR A 74 3.46 6.66 -8.89
C THR A 74 3.27 8.18 -8.87
N PRO A 75 2.87 8.80 -10.00
CA PRO A 75 2.49 10.21 -10.02
C PRO A 75 1.06 10.45 -9.50
N ASN A 76 0.25 9.40 -9.31
CA ASN A 76 -1.12 9.54 -8.84
C ASN A 76 -1.15 9.73 -7.31
N LYS A 77 -1.56 10.93 -6.88
CA LYS A 77 -1.69 11.31 -5.46
C LYS A 77 -2.71 10.48 -4.68
N TRP A 78 -3.59 9.76 -5.38
CA TRP A 78 -4.65 8.93 -4.78
C TRP A 78 -4.34 7.43 -4.83
N ALA A 79 -3.18 7.04 -5.35
CA ALA A 79 -2.79 5.64 -5.50
C ALA A 79 -2.88 4.83 -4.19
N TYR A 80 -2.55 5.47 -3.06
CA TYR A 80 -2.60 4.87 -1.73
C TYR A 80 -3.86 5.28 -0.94
N SER A 81 -4.93 5.71 -1.60
CA SER A 81 -6.27 5.75 -0.99
C SER A 81 -7.00 4.44 -1.30
N ILE A 82 -7.45 3.73 -0.27
CA ILE A 82 -8.24 2.51 -0.48
C ILE A 82 -9.62 2.82 -1.06
N ILE A 83 -10.22 3.95 -0.66
CA ILE A 83 -11.53 4.39 -1.18
C ILE A 83 -11.42 4.73 -2.66
N TRP A 84 -10.36 5.45 -3.05
CA TRP A 84 -10.13 5.80 -4.44
C TRP A 84 -9.91 4.56 -5.30
N ARG A 85 -9.06 3.63 -4.86
CA ARG A 85 -8.82 2.38 -5.58
C ARG A 85 -10.09 1.55 -5.71
N TRP A 86 -10.90 1.45 -4.65
CA TRP A 86 -12.18 0.76 -4.70
C TRP A 86 -13.13 1.34 -5.75
N ARG A 87 -13.23 2.68 -5.82
CA ARG A 87 -14.05 3.38 -6.84
C ARG A 87 -13.58 3.12 -8.28
N HIS A 88 -12.30 2.84 -8.47
CA HIS A 88 -11.70 2.52 -9.77
C HIS A 88 -11.49 1.01 -9.98
N GLY A 89 -12.21 0.18 -9.23
CA GLY A 89 -12.18 -1.28 -9.40
C GLY A 89 -10.85 -1.93 -9.07
N PHE A 90 -9.99 -1.24 -8.33
CA PHE A 90 -8.60 -1.60 -8.00
C PHE A 90 -7.71 -1.77 -9.23
N ASP A 91 -8.02 -1.13 -10.36
CA ASP A 91 -7.18 -1.22 -11.56
C ASP A 91 -5.77 -0.67 -11.30
N HIS A 92 -4.74 -1.51 -11.54
CA HIS A 92 -3.36 -1.16 -11.28
C HIS A 92 -2.86 -0.02 -12.17
N LYS A 93 -3.23 0.02 -13.45
CA LYS A 93 -2.76 1.04 -14.39
C LYS A 93 -3.34 2.41 -14.07
N VAL A 94 -4.58 2.42 -13.59
CA VAL A 94 -5.27 3.63 -13.14
C VAL A 94 -4.68 4.12 -11.81
N SER A 95 -4.41 3.20 -10.88
CA SER A 95 -3.88 3.53 -9.54
C SER A 95 -2.41 3.91 -9.56
N PHE A 96 -1.60 3.19 -10.34
CA PHE A 96 -0.15 3.35 -10.44
C PHE A 96 0.27 3.62 -11.90
N PRO A 97 -0.20 4.73 -12.52
CA PRO A 97 0.20 5.09 -13.87
C PRO A 97 1.71 5.32 -13.93
N PHE A 98 2.28 5.13 -15.11
CA PHE A 98 3.69 5.39 -15.35
C PHE A 98 3.99 6.88 -15.12
N HIS A 99 5.17 7.18 -14.55
CA HIS A 99 5.82 8.43 -14.93
C HIS A 99 6.21 8.25 -16.40
N GLU A 100 5.56 8.96 -17.32
CA GLU A 100 6.18 9.20 -18.62
C GLU A 100 7.54 9.83 -18.33
N ARG A 101 8.62 9.14 -18.73
CA ARG A 101 9.98 9.69 -18.67
C ARG A 101 10.16 10.67 -19.80
#